data_AF-A0A7K2NLW6-F1
#
_entry.id   AF-A0A7K2NLW6-F1
#
_cell.length_a   1.000
_cell.length_b   1.000
_cell.length_c   1.000
_cell.angle_alpha   90.00
_cell.angle_beta   90.00
_cell.angle_gamma   90.00
#
_symmetry.space_group_name_H-M   'P 1'
#
loop_
_entity.id
_entity.type
_entity.pdbx_description
1 polymer ?
#
loop_
_entity_poly.entity_id
_entity_poly.type
_entity_poly.pdbx_seq_one_letter_code
_entity_poly.pdbx_strand_id
1 'polypeptide(L)' 'EGFVEAVAAGLGWGMVPQPQADPLLRTGRLVTFAPDLAVDVTLYWQQWKLDSPALATVADAVVTAAADALSR' A
#
# COMPACT_ATOMS: atom_id res chain seq x y z
N GLU A 1 10.70 -8.32 -1.51
CA GLU A 1 9.24 -8.41 -1.36
C GLU A 1 8.79 -9.87 -1.49
N GLY A 2 8.99 -10.67 -0.44
CA GLY A 2 8.86 -12.14 -0.57
C GLY A 2 7.42 -12.64 -0.66
N PHE A 3 6.47 -11.93 -0.04
CA PHE A 3 5.07 -12.36 0.02
C PHE A 3 4.39 -12.30 -1.35
N VAL A 4 4.45 -11.15 -2.04
CA VAL A 4 3.82 -10.99 -3.35
C VAL A 4 4.43 -11.94 -4.39
N GLU A 5 5.74 -12.18 -4.33
CA GLU A 5 6.40 -13.13 -5.24
C GLU A 5 5.98 -14.57 -4.96
N ALA A 6 5.78 -14.96 -3.70
CA ALA A 6 5.25 -16.28 -3.38
C ALA A 6 3.84 -16.48 -3.94
N VAL A 7 2.97 -15.47 -3.83
CA VAL A 7 1.63 -15.48 -4.44
C VAL A 7 1.74 -15.57 -5.96
N ALA A 8 2.56 -14.72 -6.58
CA ALA A 8 2.74 -14.66 -8.03
C ALA A 8 3.50 -15.88 -8.61
N ALA A 9 4.15 -16.69 -7.77
CA ALA A 9 4.72 -17.99 -8.11
C ALA A 9 3.72 -19.16 -7.94
N GLY A 10 2.49 -18.88 -7.49
CA GLY A 10 1.45 -19.88 -7.31
C GLY A 10 1.59 -20.73 -6.04
N LEU A 11 2.40 -20.31 -5.06
CA LEU A 11 2.56 -21.03 -3.79
C LEU A 11 1.33 -20.90 -2.88
N GLY A 12 0.41 -19.98 -3.20
CA GLY A 12 -0.82 -19.75 -2.47
C GLY A 12 -1.52 -18.47 -2.93
N TRP A 13 -2.53 -18.04 -2.17
CA TRP A 13 -3.25 -16.79 -2.37
C TRP A 13 -3.16 -15.91 -1.11
N GLY A 14 -3.39 -14.62 -1.24
CA GLY A 14 -3.37 -13.70 -0.10
C GLY A 14 -3.79 -12.29 -0.45
N MET A 15 -4.03 -11.48 0.58
CA MET A 15 -4.28 -10.05 0.42
C MET A 15 -2.96 -9.34 0.10
N VAL A 16 -2.92 -8.68 -1.05
CA VAL A 16 -1.76 -7.93 -1.53
C VAL A 16 -2.17 -6.46 -1.63
N PRO A 17 -1.37 -5.51 -1.09
CA PRO A 17 -1.64 -4.09 -1.28
C PRO A 17 -1.74 -3.73 -2.75
N GLN A 18 -2.75 -2.95 -3.12
CA GLN A 18 -3.04 -2.60 -4.51
C GLN A 18 -1.82 -2.05 -5.29
N PRO A 19 -0.96 -1.16 -4.72
CA PRO A 19 0.23 -0.69 -5.43
C PRO A 19 1.22 -1.79 -5.85
N GLN A 20 1.27 -2.90 -5.08
CA GLN A 20 2.11 -4.07 -5.39
C GLN A 20 1.41 -5.01 -6.39
N ALA A 21 0.08 -5.11 -6.30
CA ALA A 21 -0.72 -5.98 -7.16
C ALA A 21 -0.88 -5.43 -8.59
N ASP A 22 -1.08 -4.12 -8.75
CA ASP A 22 -1.43 -3.49 -10.04
C ASP A 22 -0.48 -3.82 -11.20
N PRO A 23 0.86 -3.77 -11.04
CA PRO A 23 1.78 -4.16 -12.09
C PRO A 23 1.63 -5.64 -12.49
N LEU A 24 1.40 -6.52 -11.52
CA LEU A 24 1.27 -7.96 -11.72
C LEU A 24 -0.08 -8.34 -12.31
N LEU A 25 -1.15 -7.63 -11.94
CA LEU A 25 -2.48 -7.76 -12.55
C LEU A 25 -2.42 -7.34 -14.03
N ARG A 26 -1.78 -6.21 -14.34
CA ARG A 26 -1.65 -5.71 -15.72
C ARG A 26 -0.86 -6.64 -16.64
N THR A 27 0.11 -7.37 -16.09
CA THR A 27 0.92 -8.34 -16.83
C THR A 27 0.28 -9.74 -16.86
N GLY A 28 -0.86 -9.93 -16.19
CA GLY A 28 -1.54 -11.23 -16.07
C GLY A 28 -0.81 -12.24 -15.17
N ARG A 29 0.19 -11.80 -14.41
CA ARG A 29 0.89 -12.63 -13.42
C ARG A 29 0.08 -12.87 -12.15
N LEU A 30 -0.83 -11.95 -11.84
CA LEU A 30 -1.84 -12.13 -10.82
C LEU A 30 -3.23 -12.00 -11.45
N VAL A 31 -4.22 -12.57 -10.76
CA VAL A 31 -5.64 -12.40 -11.06
C VAL A 31 -6.38 -12.07 -9.76
N THR A 32 -7.47 -11.31 -9.86
CA THR A 32 -8.31 -10.99 -8.70
C THR A 32 -9.13 -12.23 -8.33
N PHE A 33 -8.91 -12.75 -7.12
CA PHE A 33 -9.57 -13.97 -6.65
C PHE A 33 -11.05 -13.75 -6.29
N ALA A 34 -11.36 -12.62 -5.65
CA ALA A 34 -12.72 -12.25 -5.25
C ALA A 34 -12.94 -10.76 -5.56
N PRO A 35 -13.40 -10.40 -6.77
CA PRO A 35 -13.45 -9.01 -7.24
C PRO A 35 -14.39 -8.11 -6.42
N ASP A 36 -15.38 -8.70 -5.77
CA ASP A 36 -16.34 -7.97 -4.93
C ASP A 36 -15.86 -7.80 -3.47
N LEU A 37 -14.68 -8.33 -3.13
CA LEU A 37 -14.14 -8.33 -1.76
C LEU A 37 -12.80 -7.59 -1.72
N ALA A 38 -12.88 -6.28 -1.51
CA ALA A 38 -11.74 -5.43 -1.14
C ALA A 38 -11.80 -5.11 0.37
N VAL A 39 -10.62 -4.90 0.97
CA VAL A 39 -10.50 -4.46 2.37
C VAL A 39 -9.79 -3.12 2.39
N ASP A 40 -10.54 -2.07 2.70
CA ASP A 40 -9.99 -0.74 2.92
C ASP A 40 -9.42 -0.64 4.33
N VAL A 41 -8.16 -0.19 4.42
CA VAL A 41 -7.45 -0.03 5.71
C VAL A 41 -7.05 1.43 5.87
N THR A 42 -7.67 2.12 6.82
CA THR A 42 -7.30 3.50 7.17
C THR A 42 -5.94 3.53 7.87
N LEU A 43 -5.01 4.32 7.34
CA LEU A 43 -3.69 4.53 7.92
C LEU A 43 -3.63 5.89 8.64
N TYR A 44 -2.80 5.95 9.69
CA TYR A 44 -2.59 7.16 10.47
C TYR A 44 -1.10 7.45 10.61
N TRP A 45 -0.72 8.71 10.44
CA TRP A 45 0.60 9.20 10.86
C TRP A 45 0.51 9.74 12.28
N GLN A 46 1.43 9.31 13.14
CA GLN A 46 1.54 9.81 14.51
C GLN A 46 2.90 10.42 14.73
N GLN A 47 2.93 11.60 15.34
CA GLN A 47 4.16 12.30 15.68
C GLN A 47 4.04 12.99 17.04
N TRP A 48 5.19 13.26 17.66
CA TRP A 48 5.25 14.04 18.89
C TRP A 48 4.78 15.48 18.65
N LYS A 49 4.04 16.04 19.61
CA LYS A 49 3.62 17.44 19.60
C LYS A 49 4.78 18.32 20.06
N LEU A 50 5.73 18.54 19.17
CA LEU A 50 6.89 19.42 19.37
C LEU A 50 6.93 20.46 18.27
N ASP A 51 7.23 21.71 18.62
CA ASP A 51 7.47 22.77 17.64
C ASP A 51 8.88 22.59 17.05
N SER A 52 8.97 21.79 15.98
CA SER A 52 10.22 21.45 15.31
C SER A 52 10.03 21.54 13.80
N PRO A 53 10.77 22.43 13.10
CA PRO A 53 10.71 22.51 11.65
C PRO A 53 11.02 21.19 10.95
N ALA A 54 11.91 20.37 11.51
CA ALA A 54 12.25 19.06 10.96
C ALA A 54 11.05 18.09 11.02
N LEU A 55 10.28 18.11 12.12
CA LEU A 55 9.08 17.28 12.24
C LEU A 55 7.98 17.75 11.28
N ALA A 56 7.82 19.07 11.10
CA ALA A 56 6.89 19.61 10.11
C ALA A 56 7.24 19.12 8.69
N THR A 57 8.51 19.19 8.30
CA THR A 57 8.96 18.69 6.99
C THR A 57 8.68 17.20 6.79
N VAL A 58 8.88 16.38 7.82
CA VAL A 58 8.57 14.94 7.73
C VAL A 58 7.07 14.71 7.61
N ALA A 59 6.26 15.44 8.40
CA ALA A 59 4.80 15.34 8.32
C ALA A 59 4.29 15.66 6.90
N ASP A 60 4.79 16.75 6.32
CA ASP A 60 4.42 17.17 4.96
C ASP A 60 4.84 16.12 3.91
N ALA A 61 6.04 15.56 4.04
CA ALA A 61 6.52 14.51 3.14
C ALA A 61 5.67 13.23 3.24
N VAL A 62 5.31 12.81 4.45
CA VAL A 62 4.46 11.63 4.68
C VAL A 62 3.06 11.85 4.11
N VAL A 63 2.44 13.01 4.37
CA VAL A 63 1.09 13.32 3.86
C VAL A 63 1.08 13.43 2.34
N THR A 64 2.10 14.04 1.74
CA THR A 64 2.22 14.16 0.28
C THR A 64 2.35 12.77 -0.36
N ALA A 65 3.26 11.93 0.14
CA ALA A 65 3.44 10.58 -0.38
C ALA A 65 2.17 9.72 -0.19
N ALA A 66 1.45 9.88 0.92
CA ALA A 66 0.19 9.21 1.16
C ALA A 66 -0.90 9.63 0.17
N ALA A 67 -1.00 10.93 -0.15
CA ALA A 67 -1.95 11.44 -1.14
C ALA A 67 -1.69 10.91 -2.56
N ASP A 68 -0.42 10.68 -2.91
CA ASP A 68 -0.03 10.15 -4.21
C ASP A 68 -0.21 8.63 -4.31
N ALA A 69 0.02 7.89 -3.22
CA ALA A 69 0.11 6.44 -3.23
C ALA A 69 -1.13 5.70 -2.69
N LEU A 70 -1.99 6.36 -1.92
CA LEU A 70 -3.15 5.74 -1.28
C LEU A 70 -4.46 6.24 -1.89
N SER A 71 -5.40 5.33 -2.08
CA SER A 71 -6.78 5.69 -2.40
C SER A 71 -7.47 6.33 -1.19
N ARG A 72 -8.47 7.16 -1.47
CA ARG A 72 -9.21 7.93 -0.47
C ARG A 72 -10.34 7.11 0.16
#